data_AF-A0A2Z3J2Q1-F1
#
_entry.id   AF-A0A2Z3J2Q1-F1
#
_cell.length_a   1.000
_cell.length_b   1.000
_cell.length_c   1.000
_cell.angle_alpha   90.00
_cell.angle_beta   90.00
_cell.angle_gamma   90.00
#
_symmetry.space_group_name_H-M   'P 1'
#
loop_
_entity.id
_entity.type
_entity.pdbx_description
1 polymer ?
#
loop_
_entity_poly.entity_id
_entity_poly.type
_entity_poly.pdbx_seq_one_letter_code
_entity_poly.pdbx_strand_id
1 'polypeptide(L)'
;MSLTVADTANAPLKQPSRRHTQAHVGRRLGVELELTGLPIERMAMRIQSVLGGRIVPHSAYEYTVADTAFGDFAAELDYAYLKARGRQDAGSGFWDEIAQLSDDLLGAVAKHVVPMEIVAPPIALDRVHELHPLIADLRAAGARGTNVSAIYAFGLHFNIEVPDTDAATLLDYMRAFVVAFDWLKEVSEIDISRRVFPYIQPYDSAYARRICDADYAPDLATLIDDYLAANASRNRALDMLPLFAWLDAGRVDAVIGDTLVKARPTLHYRLPNCEIEKPGWDLHPAWNHWWVVEELAADRERLGAVCADYCATLDAPLGDPFGRWREQFERSLP
;
A
#
# COMPACT_ATOMS: atom_id res chain seq x y z
N MET A 1 -14.76 9.74 33.41
CA MET A 1 -13.80 10.63 32.72
C MET A 1 -14.11 10.49 31.24
N SER A 2 -14.85 11.43 30.66
CA SER A 2 -15.12 11.41 29.22
C SER A 2 -13.88 11.97 28.51
N LEU A 3 -13.16 11.10 27.82
CA LEU A 3 -12.10 11.50 26.89
C LEU A 3 -12.74 12.40 25.83
N THR A 4 -12.07 13.51 25.52
CA THR A 4 -12.54 14.41 24.45
C THR A 4 -12.31 13.74 23.09
N VAL A 5 -13.05 14.15 22.05
CA VAL A 5 -12.85 13.64 20.67
C VAL A 5 -11.41 13.86 20.17
N ALA A 6 -10.68 14.83 20.76
CA ALA A 6 -9.27 15.06 20.48
C ALA A 6 -8.34 13.99 21.09
N ASP A 7 -8.68 13.41 22.24
CA ASP A 7 -7.86 12.38 22.90
C ASP A 7 -7.91 11.02 22.16
N THR A 8 -8.95 10.78 21.34
CA THR A 8 -9.07 9.57 20.52
C THR A 8 -8.36 9.67 19.17
N ALA A 9 -8.03 10.87 18.69
CA ALA A 9 -7.51 11.09 17.33
C ALA A 9 -6.06 10.63 17.14
N ASN A 10 -5.30 10.46 18.23
CA ASN A 10 -3.90 10.01 18.20
C ASN A 10 -3.68 8.74 19.02
N ALA A 11 -4.69 7.86 19.08
CA ALA A 11 -4.55 6.58 19.76
C ALA A 11 -3.55 5.66 19.02
N PRO A 12 -2.80 4.79 19.72
CA PRO A 12 -1.96 3.79 19.07
C PRO A 12 -2.76 2.82 18.19
N LEU A 13 -2.17 2.45 17.06
CA LEU A 13 -2.71 1.40 16.19
C LEU A 13 -2.76 0.05 16.92
N LYS A 14 -3.74 -0.79 16.56
CA LYS A 14 -3.84 -2.17 17.06
C LYS A 14 -2.53 -2.91 16.80
N GLN A 15 -1.98 -3.56 17.82
CA GLN A 15 -0.76 -4.34 17.65
C GLN A 15 -1.12 -5.77 17.20
N PRO A 16 -0.45 -6.32 16.17
CA PRO A 16 -0.65 -7.70 15.77
C PRO A 16 -0.10 -8.66 16.84
N SER A 17 -0.50 -9.92 16.80
CA SER A 17 0.03 -10.99 17.64
C SER A 17 1.54 -11.19 17.40
N ARG A 18 1.99 -11.08 16.14
CA ARG A 18 3.41 -11.15 15.74
C ARG A 18 4.05 -9.75 15.68
N ARG A 19 4.55 -9.25 16.82
CA ARG A 19 5.08 -7.87 16.96
C ARG A 19 6.55 -7.67 16.60
N HIS A 20 7.32 -8.75 16.58
CA HIS A 20 8.76 -8.69 16.38
C HIS A 20 9.17 -9.45 15.13
N THR A 21 10.28 -9.03 14.52
CA THR A 21 10.95 -9.76 13.45
C THR A 21 11.66 -11.01 13.99
N GLN A 22 12.20 -11.85 13.10
CA GLN A 22 13.03 -13.00 13.44
C GLN A 22 14.28 -12.60 14.26
N ALA A 23 14.76 -11.36 14.10
CA ALA A 23 15.85 -10.79 14.88
C ALA A 23 15.41 -10.25 16.26
N HIS A 24 14.16 -10.50 16.67
CA HIS A 24 13.55 -10.01 17.91
C HIS A 24 13.48 -8.48 18.05
N VAL A 25 13.51 -7.76 16.93
CA VAL A 25 13.33 -6.30 16.89
C VAL A 25 11.86 -5.98 16.60
N GLY A 26 11.32 -4.92 17.21
CA GLY A 26 9.96 -4.48 16.94
C GLY A 26 9.76 -4.17 15.46
N ARG A 27 8.69 -4.70 14.87
CA ARG A 27 8.37 -4.50 13.45
C ARG A 27 8.08 -3.05 13.14
N ARG A 28 8.34 -2.68 11.90
CA ARG A 28 8.10 -1.36 11.34
C ARG A 28 7.00 -1.36 10.28
N LEU A 29 6.46 -0.19 10.04
CA LEU A 29 5.49 0.10 9.00
C LEU A 29 5.93 1.36 8.25
N GLY A 30 6.15 1.24 6.95
CA GLY A 30 6.23 2.38 6.05
C GLY A 30 4.82 2.80 5.62
N VAL A 31 4.61 4.10 5.46
CA VAL A 31 3.34 4.70 5.06
C VAL A 31 3.58 5.60 3.86
N GLU A 32 2.79 5.43 2.81
CA GLU A 32 2.80 6.30 1.63
C GLU A 32 1.40 6.94 1.47
N LEU A 33 1.36 8.25 1.27
CA LEU A 33 0.13 9.03 1.08
C LEU A 33 0.13 9.67 -0.29
N GLU A 34 -0.68 9.17 -1.21
CA GLU A 34 -0.95 9.86 -2.48
C GLU A 34 -2.02 10.93 -2.26
N LEU A 35 -1.76 12.16 -2.71
CA LEU A 35 -2.62 13.30 -2.51
C LEU A 35 -2.41 14.39 -3.56
N THR A 36 -3.23 15.43 -3.49
CA THR A 36 -3.07 16.64 -4.29
C THR A 36 -3.57 17.86 -3.53
N GLY A 37 -3.69 19.01 -4.20
CA GLY A 37 -4.17 20.26 -3.61
C GLY A 37 -3.09 21.08 -2.91
N LEU A 38 -1.89 20.54 -2.78
CA LEU A 38 -0.72 21.21 -2.22
C LEU A 38 0.47 21.13 -3.18
N PRO A 39 1.19 22.24 -3.43
CA PRO A 39 2.51 22.19 -4.04
C PRO A 39 3.51 21.42 -3.16
N ILE A 40 4.50 20.77 -3.78
CA ILE A 40 5.51 19.95 -3.10
C ILE A 40 6.26 20.68 -1.98
N GLU A 41 6.63 21.95 -2.21
CA GLU A 41 7.29 22.79 -1.22
C GLU A 41 6.41 22.96 0.02
N ARG A 42 5.11 23.20 -0.21
CA ARG A 42 4.12 23.37 0.86
C ARG A 42 3.94 22.07 1.63
N MET A 43 3.96 20.91 0.97
CA MET A 43 3.96 19.59 1.62
C MET A 43 5.18 19.41 2.52
N ALA A 44 6.39 19.67 1.99
CA ALA A 44 7.64 19.59 2.76
C ALA A 44 7.62 20.52 4.00
N MET A 45 7.08 21.74 3.86
CA MET A 45 6.89 22.67 4.98
C MET A 45 5.90 22.18 6.04
N ARG A 46 4.91 21.34 5.69
CA ARG A 46 4.00 20.71 6.66
C ARG A 46 4.68 19.58 7.41
N ILE A 47 5.37 18.69 6.68
CA ILE A 47 6.18 17.64 7.28
C ILE A 47 7.18 18.25 8.26
N GLN A 48 7.95 19.26 7.84
CA GLN A 48 8.93 19.92 8.71
C GLN A 48 8.30 20.55 9.96
N SER A 49 7.16 21.21 9.80
CA SER A 49 6.50 21.91 10.90
C SER A 49 5.92 20.97 11.95
N VAL A 50 5.51 19.76 11.56
CA VAL A 50 4.90 18.78 12.46
C VAL A 50 5.95 17.84 13.05
N LEU A 51 6.93 17.42 12.24
CA LEU A 51 7.88 16.35 12.59
C LEU A 51 9.33 16.84 12.77
N GLY A 52 9.59 18.13 12.54
CA GLY A 52 10.93 18.71 12.59
C GLY A 52 11.76 18.38 11.34
N GLY A 53 13.08 18.44 11.48
CA GLY A 53 14.01 18.16 10.38
C GLY A 53 14.30 19.35 9.47
N ARG A 54 14.89 19.07 8.31
CA ARG A 54 15.38 20.05 7.35
C ARG A 54 14.94 19.70 5.94
N ILE A 55 14.36 20.69 5.26
CA ILE A 55 13.97 20.56 3.86
C ILE A 55 15.21 20.56 2.97
N VAL A 56 15.31 19.57 2.09
CA VAL A 56 16.35 19.35 1.09
C VAL A 56 15.67 19.21 -0.27
N PRO A 57 15.58 20.29 -1.06
CA PRO A 57 15.06 20.21 -2.43
C PRO A 57 16.07 19.46 -3.31
N HIS A 58 15.60 18.46 -4.06
CA HIS A 58 16.41 17.76 -5.08
C HIS A 58 16.06 18.23 -6.48
N SER A 59 14.77 18.48 -6.74
CA SER A 59 14.26 19.02 -8.01
C SER A 59 12.94 19.76 -7.79
N ALA A 60 12.30 20.25 -8.86
CA ALA A 60 10.95 20.82 -8.79
C ALA A 60 9.87 19.78 -8.38
N TYR A 61 10.20 18.48 -8.42
CA TYR A 61 9.27 17.37 -8.23
C TYR A 61 9.68 16.39 -7.13
N GLU A 62 10.78 16.66 -6.43
CA GLU A 62 11.33 15.78 -5.41
C GLU A 62 12.00 16.59 -4.30
N TYR A 63 11.47 16.42 -3.08
CA TYR A 63 11.93 17.07 -1.86
C TYR A 63 12.12 16.00 -0.80
N THR A 64 13.24 16.05 -0.08
CA THR A 64 13.43 15.28 1.15
C THR A 64 13.27 16.20 2.35
N VAL A 65 12.51 15.79 3.36
CA VAL A 65 12.58 16.39 4.69
C VAL A 65 13.43 15.46 5.54
N ALA A 66 14.72 15.79 5.63
CA ALA A 66 15.72 14.99 6.29
C ALA A 66 15.70 15.19 7.81
N ASP A 67 16.18 14.21 8.55
CA ASP A 67 16.42 14.31 10.00
C ASP A 67 15.16 14.66 10.82
N THR A 68 13.98 14.17 10.41
CA THR A 68 12.75 14.31 11.23
C THR A 68 12.80 13.38 12.44
N ALA A 69 11.80 13.50 13.33
CA ALA A 69 11.63 12.58 14.46
C ALA A 69 11.58 11.08 14.10
N PHE A 70 11.30 10.73 12.83
CA PHE A 70 11.22 9.35 12.34
C PHE A 70 12.25 8.99 11.26
N GLY A 71 13.12 9.93 10.88
CA GLY A 71 14.04 9.79 9.75
C GLY A 71 13.60 10.63 8.54
N ASP A 72 14.03 10.24 7.35
CA ASP A 72 13.85 11.05 6.15
C ASP A 72 12.49 10.77 5.49
N PHE A 73 11.72 11.82 5.25
CA PHE A 73 10.49 11.77 4.46
C PHE A 73 10.77 12.25 3.04
N ALA A 74 10.21 11.58 2.05
CA ALA A 74 10.17 12.12 0.69
C ALA A 74 8.79 12.73 0.41
N ALA A 75 8.77 13.85 -0.30
CA ALA A 75 7.62 14.37 -1.01
C ALA A 75 7.99 14.36 -2.50
N GLU A 76 7.27 13.60 -3.31
CA GLU A 76 7.62 13.36 -4.71
C GLU A 76 6.41 13.35 -5.63
N LEU A 77 6.65 13.61 -6.91
CA LEU A 77 5.64 13.43 -7.97
C LEU A 77 5.33 11.94 -8.14
N ASP A 78 4.05 11.57 -8.17
CA ASP A 78 3.67 10.16 -8.34
C ASP A 78 4.06 9.64 -9.74
N TYR A 79 5.00 8.69 -9.76
CA TYR A 79 5.49 8.04 -10.98
C TYR A 79 4.44 7.14 -11.65
N ALA A 80 3.50 6.57 -10.90
CA ALA A 80 2.44 5.73 -11.46
C ALA A 80 1.50 6.55 -12.35
N TYR A 81 1.22 7.79 -11.95
CA TYR A 81 0.52 8.78 -12.76
C TYR A 81 1.27 9.12 -14.06
N LEU A 82 2.57 9.42 -13.97
CA LEU A 82 3.41 9.73 -15.14
C LEU A 82 3.38 8.60 -16.19
N LYS A 83 3.46 7.34 -15.73
CA LYS A 83 3.48 6.16 -16.60
C LYS A 83 2.14 5.91 -17.29
N ALA A 84 1.01 6.18 -16.65
CA ALA A 84 -0.31 6.04 -17.30
C ALA A 84 -0.57 7.14 -18.34
N ARG A 85 -0.24 8.40 -18.02
CA ARG A 85 -0.31 9.52 -18.97
C ARG A 85 0.56 9.25 -20.20
N GLY A 86 1.82 8.88 -19.99
CA GLY A 86 2.73 8.57 -21.09
C GLY A 86 2.31 7.40 -21.99
N ARG A 87 1.43 6.50 -21.51
CA ARG A 87 0.84 5.42 -22.31
C ARG A 87 -0.42 5.86 -23.07
N GLN A 88 -1.21 6.78 -22.52
CA GLN A 88 -2.38 7.35 -23.17
C GLN A 88 -1.99 8.37 -24.26
N ASP A 89 -0.91 9.12 -24.04
CA ASP A 89 -0.41 10.18 -24.92
C ASP A 89 0.72 9.71 -25.85
N ALA A 90 0.73 8.42 -26.23
CA ALA A 90 1.79 7.78 -27.03
C ALA A 90 2.01 8.36 -28.46
N GLY A 91 1.40 9.50 -28.79
CA GLY A 91 1.61 10.27 -30.02
C GLY A 91 2.00 11.74 -29.83
N SER A 92 2.09 12.26 -28.59
CA SER A 92 2.30 13.69 -28.35
C SER A 92 3.37 13.95 -27.29
N GLY A 93 4.65 13.81 -27.63
CA GLY A 93 5.79 14.48 -26.98
C GLY A 93 5.88 14.54 -25.44
N PHE A 94 5.07 13.81 -24.68
CA PHE A 94 4.81 14.07 -23.26
C PHE A 94 6.07 13.86 -22.41
N TRP A 95 6.87 12.85 -22.78
CA TRP A 95 8.15 12.59 -22.15
C TRP A 95 9.21 13.64 -22.53
N ASP A 96 9.16 14.19 -23.74
CA ASP A 96 10.03 15.30 -24.18
C ASP A 96 9.61 16.63 -23.53
N GLU A 97 8.32 16.87 -23.32
CA GLU A 97 7.78 18.02 -22.59
C GLU A 97 8.18 17.95 -21.11
N ILE A 98 8.11 16.77 -20.48
CA ILE A 98 8.60 16.58 -19.10
C ILE A 98 10.11 16.80 -19.00
N ALA A 99 10.88 16.30 -19.96
CA ALA A 99 12.33 16.48 -19.99
C ALA A 99 12.77 17.91 -20.36
N GLN A 100 11.92 18.69 -21.06
CA GLN A 100 12.17 20.08 -21.47
C GLN A 100 11.51 21.14 -20.58
N LEU A 101 10.88 20.74 -19.46
CA LEU A 101 10.29 21.64 -18.46
C LEU A 101 11.38 22.48 -17.77
N SER A 102 11.70 23.61 -18.39
CA SER A 102 12.36 24.76 -17.75
C SER A 102 11.32 25.60 -16.99
N ASP A 103 11.80 26.42 -16.04
CA ASP A 103 11.02 27.21 -15.07
C ASP A 103 9.82 27.98 -15.66
N ASP A 104 9.82 28.32 -16.95
CA ASP A 104 8.80 29.19 -17.55
C ASP A 104 7.51 28.47 -18.02
N LEU A 105 7.43 27.14 -17.96
CA LEU A 105 6.18 26.38 -18.18
C LEU A 105 5.52 25.90 -16.87
N LEU A 106 5.86 26.52 -15.74
CA LEU A 106 5.13 26.38 -14.46
C LEU A 106 3.63 26.70 -14.59
N GLY A 107 3.24 27.55 -15.55
CA GLY A 107 1.86 28.08 -15.65
C GLY A 107 0.81 27.16 -16.29
N ALA A 108 1.21 26.20 -17.13
CA ALA A 108 0.26 25.32 -17.84
C ALA A 108 -0.05 24.03 -17.06
N VAL A 109 0.96 23.50 -16.36
CA VAL A 109 0.81 22.39 -15.41
C VAL A 109 0.10 22.84 -14.13
N ALA A 110 0.27 24.11 -13.70
CA ALA A 110 -0.47 24.70 -12.57
C ALA A 110 -2.02 24.72 -12.75
N LYS A 111 -2.54 24.49 -13.96
CA LYS A 111 -4.00 24.33 -14.19
C LYS A 111 -4.48 22.89 -13.98
N HIS A 112 -3.58 21.93 -13.86
CA HIS A 112 -3.90 20.53 -13.64
C HIS A 112 -3.46 20.10 -12.24
N VAL A 113 -4.34 19.38 -11.56
CA VAL A 113 -4.14 18.81 -10.23
C VAL A 113 -3.15 17.65 -10.38
N VAL A 114 -1.86 17.91 -10.13
CA VAL A 114 -0.81 16.88 -10.23
C VAL A 114 -0.81 16.01 -8.97
N PRO A 115 -0.89 14.67 -9.10
CA PRO A 115 -0.70 13.74 -7.98
C PRO A 115 0.70 13.83 -7.37
N MET A 116 0.74 14.00 -6.05
CA MET A 116 1.96 14.00 -5.25
C MET A 116 1.89 12.86 -4.23
N GLU A 117 3.03 12.35 -3.82
CA GLU A 117 3.17 11.30 -2.83
C GLU A 117 4.02 11.80 -1.66
N ILE A 118 3.63 11.46 -0.42
CA ILE A 118 4.49 11.54 0.75
C ILE A 118 4.89 10.12 1.12
N VAL A 119 6.19 9.84 1.15
CA VAL A 119 6.75 8.55 1.56
C VAL A 119 7.41 8.72 2.92
N ALA A 120 6.86 8.05 3.93
CA ALA A 120 7.45 8.01 5.27
C ALA A 120 8.61 6.99 5.34
N PRO A 121 9.63 7.25 6.18
CA PRO A 121 10.59 6.22 6.52
C PRO A 121 9.89 5.08 7.28
N PRO A 122 10.48 3.87 7.39
CA PRO A 122 9.91 2.80 8.21
C PRO A 122 9.84 3.20 9.69
N ILE A 123 8.62 3.35 10.23
CA ILE A 123 8.36 3.76 11.62
C ILE A 123 8.05 2.53 12.47
N ALA A 124 8.51 2.50 13.72
CA ALA A 124 8.12 1.46 14.68
C ALA A 124 6.59 1.35 14.77
N LEU A 125 6.05 0.13 14.66
CA LEU A 125 4.61 -0.08 14.46
C LEU A 125 3.73 0.51 15.58
N ASP A 126 4.23 0.52 16.82
CA ASP A 126 3.57 1.12 17.98
C ASP A 126 3.59 2.66 17.98
N ARG A 127 4.41 3.27 17.14
CA ARG A 127 4.58 4.73 17.01
C ARG A 127 3.97 5.33 15.75
N VAL A 128 3.50 4.52 14.80
CA VAL A 128 2.95 5.01 13.51
C VAL A 128 1.80 6.00 13.70
N HIS A 129 1.01 5.84 14.75
CA HIS A 129 -0.09 6.76 15.08
C HIS A 129 0.37 8.23 15.21
N GLU A 130 1.65 8.47 15.57
CA GLU A 130 2.24 9.80 15.64
C GLU A 130 2.29 10.54 14.27
N LEU A 131 1.91 9.89 13.17
CA LEU A 131 1.65 10.53 11.87
C LEU A 131 0.27 11.20 11.76
N HIS A 132 -0.70 10.90 12.64
CA HIS A 132 -2.04 11.47 12.56
C HIS A 132 -2.07 13.00 12.66
N PRO A 133 -1.22 13.66 13.49
CA PRO A 133 -1.10 15.11 13.48
C PRO A 133 -0.65 15.67 12.12
N LEU A 134 0.24 14.98 11.40
CA LEU A 134 0.67 15.37 10.05
C LEU A 134 -0.50 15.26 9.06
N ILE A 135 -1.26 14.16 9.12
CA ILE A 135 -2.46 13.98 8.29
C ILE A 135 -3.48 15.11 8.54
N ALA A 136 -3.70 15.48 9.80
CA ALA A 136 -4.60 16.58 10.15
C ALA A 136 -4.10 17.95 9.66
N ASP A 137 -2.78 18.22 9.77
CA ASP A 137 -2.16 19.46 9.29
C ASP A 137 -2.19 19.57 7.77
N LEU A 138 -1.91 18.48 7.04
CA LEU A 138 -2.04 18.39 5.58
C LEU A 138 -3.48 18.64 5.13
N ARG A 139 -4.47 18.05 5.82
CA ARG A 139 -5.89 18.32 5.57
C ARG A 139 -6.22 19.80 5.75
N ALA A 140 -5.84 20.40 6.88
CA ALA A 140 -6.08 21.81 7.17
C ALA A 140 -5.38 22.74 6.15
N ALA A 141 -4.26 22.28 5.60
CA ALA A 141 -3.53 22.94 4.53
C ALA A 141 -4.24 22.90 3.16
N GLY A 142 -5.26 22.04 2.99
CA GLY A 142 -6.00 21.88 1.75
C GLY A 142 -5.59 20.67 0.91
N ALA A 143 -4.88 19.70 1.50
CA ALA A 143 -4.63 18.41 0.86
C ALA A 143 -5.96 17.72 0.51
N ARG A 144 -5.97 17.06 -0.65
CA ARG A 144 -7.12 16.35 -1.19
C ARG A 144 -6.70 14.97 -1.66
N GLY A 145 -7.56 13.99 -1.43
CA GLY A 145 -7.37 12.59 -1.80
C GLY A 145 -8.51 12.10 -2.70
N THR A 146 -8.85 10.81 -2.56
CA THR A 146 -9.61 10.03 -3.54
C THR A 146 -10.99 10.61 -3.89
N ASN A 147 -11.72 11.20 -2.93
CA ASN A 147 -13.12 11.63 -3.17
C ASN A 147 -13.27 12.88 -4.06
N VAL A 148 -12.17 13.56 -4.40
CA VAL A 148 -12.22 14.81 -5.17
C VAL A 148 -12.12 14.57 -6.68
N SER A 149 -11.69 13.38 -7.11
CA SER A 149 -11.60 13.06 -8.54
C SER A 149 -11.60 11.56 -8.81
N ALA A 150 -12.63 11.10 -9.50
CA ALA A 150 -12.68 9.75 -10.09
C ALA A 150 -11.61 9.52 -11.17
N ILE A 151 -10.81 10.53 -11.55
CA ILE A 151 -9.69 10.38 -12.49
C ILE A 151 -8.39 10.03 -11.76
N TYR A 152 -8.24 10.38 -10.47
CA TYR A 152 -6.93 10.39 -9.80
C TYR A 152 -6.70 9.26 -8.79
N ALA A 153 -7.73 8.53 -8.33
CA ALA A 153 -7.53 7.20 -7.74
C ALA A 153 -6.50 7.09 -6.58
N PHE A 154 -6.30 8.16 -5.80
CA PHE A 154 -5.25 8.28 -4.78
C PHE A 154 -5.30 7.16 -3.73
N GLY A 155 -4.16 6.51 -3.48
CA GLY A 155 -3.98 5.42 -2.53
C GLY A 155 -3.28 5.81 -1.24
N LEU A 156 -3.60 5.07 -0.18
CA LEU A 156 -2.77 4.93 1.01
C LEU A 156 -2.05 3.58 0.88
N HIS A 157 -0.72 3.58 0.95
CA HIS A 157 0.05 2.35 0.94
C HIS A 157 0.68 2.05 2.29
N PHE A 158 0.73 0.76 2.61
CA PHE A 158 1.45 0.23 3.74
C PHE A 158 2.60 -0.66 3.27
N ASN A 159 3.79 -0.37 3.76
CA ASN A 159 4.97 -1.22 3.63
C ASN A 159 5.15 -1.94 4.96
N ILE A 160 4.47 -3.07 5.11
CA ILE A 160 4.43 -3.83 6.35
C ILE A 160 5.68 -4.72 6.44
N GLU A 161 6.58 -4.45 7.37
CA GLU A 161 7.74 -5.32 7.61
C GLU A 161 7.27 -6.72 8.02
N VAL A 162 7.78 -7.78 7.39
CA VAL A 162 7.38 -9.15 7.71
C VAL A 162 7.95 -9.63 9.06
N PRO A 163 7.25 -10.48 9.82
CA PRO A 163 7.77 -11.00 11.09
C PRO A 163 8.92 -12.00 10.90
N ASP A 164 9.00 -12.70 9.77
CA ASP A 164 10.16 -13.47 9.32
C ASP A 164 10.07 -13.70 7.82
N THR A 165 11.12 -14.28 7.24
CA THR A 165 11.27 -14.46 5.79
C THR A 165 11.19 -15.92 5.36
N ASP A 166 10.69 -16.80 6.23
CA ASP A 166 10.51 -18.21 5.90
C ASP A 166 9.37 -18.34 4.87
N ALA A 167 9.55 -19.22 3.88
CA ALA A 167 8.58 -19.41 2.81
C ALA A 167 7.16 -19.71 3.34
N ALA A 168 7.04 -20.50 4.41
CA ALA A 168 5.77 -20.80 5.05
C ALA A 168 5.09 -19.56 5.62
N THR A 169 5.83 -18.67 6.29
CA THR A 169 5.28 -17.41 6.80
C THR A 169 4.81 -16.51 5.67
N LEU A 170 5.64 -16.32 4.65
CA LEU A 170 5.28 -15.46 3.52
C LEU A 170 4.03 -15.99 2.79
N LEU A 171 3.96 -17.31 2.61
CA LEU A 171 2.79 -17.99 2.06
C LEU A 171 1.56 -17.79 2.93
N ASP A 172 1.67 -17.87 4.26
CA ASP A 172 0.55 -17.65 5.18
C ASP A 172 -0.02 -16.22 5.05
N TYR A 173 0.82 -15.19 4.91
CA TYR A 173 0.37 -13.82 4.63
C TYR A 173 -0.28 -13.67 3.25
N MET A 174 0.28 -14.30 2.21
CA MET A 174 -0.30 -14.26 0.87
C MET A 174 -1.67 -14.96 0.83
N ARG A 175 -1.80 -16.12 1.48
CA ARG A 175 -3.06 -16.85 1.65
C ARG A 175 -4.07 -16.01 2.40
N ALA A 176 -3.70 -15.49 3.58
CA ALA A 176 -4.57 -14.67 4.42
C ALA A 176 -5.11 -13.45 3.67
N PHE A 177 -4.27 -12.77 2.89
CA PHE A 177 -4.69 -11.66 2.05
C PHE A 177 -5.69 -12.09 0.96
N VAL A 178 -5.39 -13.17 0.23
CA VAL A 178 -6.24 -13.65 -0.87
C VAL A 178 -7.63 -14.03 -0.37
N VAL A 179 -7.72 -14.80 0.71
CA VAL A 179 -9.00 -15.20 1.27
C VAL A 179 -9.77 -14.02 1.86
N ALA A 180 -9.08 -12.98 2.34
CA ALA A 180 -9.69 -11.76 2.85
C ALA A 180 -10.07 -10.74 1.78
N PHE A 181 -9.64 -10.91 0.53
CA PHE A 181 -9.64 -9.84 -0.47
C PHE A 181 -11.02 -9.24 -0.76
N ASP A 182 -12.05 -10.07 -0.94
CA ASP A 182 -13.41 -9.56 -1.24
C ASP A 182 -14.03 -8.84 -0.03
N TRP A 183 -13.70 -9.28 1.19
CA TRP A 183 -14.07 -8.57 2.40
C TRP A 183 -13.32 -7.23 2.50
N LEU A 184 -11.99 -7.24 2.34
CA LEU A 184 -11.15 -6.04 2.36
C LEU A 184 -11.64 -4.98 1.38
N LYS A 185 -12.05 -5.40 0.18
CA LYS A 185 -12.58 -4.50 -0.85
C LYS A 185 -13.87 -3.80 -0.43
N GLU A 186 -14.77 -4.53 0.22
CA GLU A 186 -16.04 -3.97 0.70
C GLU A 186 -15.80 -3.00 1.86
N VAL A 187 -15.09 -3.45 2.90
CA VAL A 187 -14.90 -2.64 4.11
C VAL A 187 -14.02 -1.41 3.86
N SER A 188 -13.14 -1.46 2.86
CA SER A 188 -12.32 -0.30 2.47
C SER A 188 -13.05 0.68 1.55
N GLU A 189 -14.31 0.41 1.19
CA GLU A 189 -15.15 1.25 0.31
C GLU A 189 -14.36 1.75 -0.92
N ILE A 190 -13.64 0.84 -1.58
CA ILE A 190 -12.68 1.23 -2.63
C ILE A 190 -13.41 1.98 -3.74
N ASP A 191 -12.89 3.17 -4.07
CA ASP A 191 -13.45 3.99 -5.14
C ASP A 191 -13.47 3.19 -6.46
N ILE A 192 -14.61 3.22 -7.15
CA ILE A 192 -14.82 2.51 -8.40
C ILE A 192 -13.75 2.88 -9.45
N SER A 193 -13.26 4.12 -9.44
CA SER A 193 -12.16 4.55 -10.31
C SER A 193 -10.88 3.75 -10.09
N ARG A 194 -10.53 3.42 -8.84
CA ARG A 194 -9.36 2.59 -8.49
C ARG A 194 -9.54 1.14 -8.94
N ARG A 195 -10.78 0.69 -9.12
CA ARG A 195 -11.11 -0.65 -9.64
C ARG A 195 -10.94 -0.75 -11.16
N VAL A 196 -11.10 0.36 -11.88
CA VAL A 196 -11.01 0.42 -13.36
C VAL A 196 -9.58 0.68 -13.82
N PHE A 197 -8.79 1.46 -13.08
CA PHE A 197 -7.38 1.66 -13.36
C PHE A 197 -6.51 0.50 -12.84
N PRO A 198 -5.38 0.18 -13.51
CA PRO A 198 -4.68 -1.07 -13.29
C PRO A 198 -3.80 -1.09 -12.01
N TYR A 199 -4.13 -0.40 -10.91
CA TYR A 199 -3.17 -0.21 -9.80
C TYR A 199 -3.34 -1.16 -8.61
N ILE A 200 -4.51 -1.81 -8.47
CA ILE A 200 -4.85 -2.66 -7.30
C ILE A 200 -5.43 -4.02 -7.71
N GLN A 201 -4.92 -4.62 -8.78
CA GLN A 201 -5.46 -5.89 -9.26
C GLN A 201 -5.26 -7.01 -8.21
N PRO A 202 -6.27 -7.87 -7.97
CA PRO A 202 -6.05 -9.08 -7.21
C PRO A 202 -5.07 -10.02 -7.89
N TYR A 203 -4.67 -11.06 -7.16
CA TYR A 203 -4.16 -12.26 -7.80
C TYR A 203 -5.30 -12.94 -8.56
N ASP A 204 -5.00 -13.55 -9.70
CA ASP A 204 -6.02 -14.32 -10.42
C ASP A 204 -6.49 -15.53 -9.60
N SER A 205 -7.69 -16.02 -9.93
CA SER A 205 -8.31 -17.12 -9.19
C SER A 205 -7.51 -18.43 -9.28
N ALA A 206 -6.75 -18.66 -10.36
CA ALA A 206 -5.95 -19.87 -10.51
C ALA A 206 -4.75 -19.86 -9.56
N TYR A 207 -4.04 -18.73 -9.46
CA TYR A 207 -2.95 -18.55 -8.52
C TYR A 207 -3.46 -18.54 -7.07
N ALA A 208 -4.57 -17.85 -6.81
CA ALA A 208 -5.25 -17.85 -5.52
C ALA A 208 -5.61 -19.29 -5.06
N ARG A 209 -6.22 -20.08 -5.94
CA ARG A 209 -6.55 -21.50 -5.71
C ARG A 209 -5.30 -22.35 -5.48
N ARG A 210 -4.22 -22.09 -6.22
CA ARG A 210 -2.94 -22.79 -6.07
C ARG A 210 -2.32 -22.53 -4.70
N ILE A 211 -2.18 -21.27 -4.30
CA ILE A 211 -1.55 -20.97 -3.01
C ILE A 211 -2.42 -21.40 -1.83
N CYS A 212 -3.75 -21.40 -1.97
CA CYS A 212 -4.67 -21.88 -0.92
C CYS A 212 -4.79 -23.41 -0.86
N ASP A 213 -4.18 -24.15 -1.78
CA ASP A 213 -4.13 -25.60 -1.72
C ASP A 213 -3.31 -26.04 -0.49
N ALA A 214 -3.84 -27.00 0.27
CA ALA A 214 -3.20 -27.50 1.49
C ALA A 214 -1.89 -28.24 1.20
N ASP A 215 -1.78 -28.86 0.01
CA ASP A 215 -0.57 -29.57 -0.41
C ASP A 215 0.49 -28.64 -1.02
N TYR A 216 0.14 -27.37 -1.27
CA TYR A 216 1.09 -26.37 -1.76
C TYR A 216 1.97 -25.87 -0.60
N ALA A 217 3.16 -26.45 -0.46
CA ALA A 217 4.17 -26.09 0.53
C ALA A 217 5.55 -25.89 -0.15
N PRO A 218 5.70 -24.84 -0.98
CA PRO A 218 6.93 -24.56 -1.71
C PRO A 218 8.07 -24.16 -0.76
N ASP A 219 9.31 -24.37 -1.22
CA ASP A 219 10.45 -23.63 -0.68
C ASP A 219 10.44 -22.16 -1.17
N LEU A 220 11.37 -21.35 -0.66
CA LEU A 220 11.38 -19.92 -0.99
C LEU A 220 11.62 -19.66 -2.49
N ALA A 221 12.50 -20.43 -3.12
CA ALA A 221 12.80 -20.30 -4.54
C ALA A 221 11.55 -20.58 -5.39
N THR A 222 10.86 -21.67 -5.10
CA THR A 222 9.64 -22.07 -5.81
C THR A 222 8.52 -21.05 -5.57
N LEU A 223 8.36 -20.55 -4.34
CA LEU A 223 7.37 -19.51 -4.03
C LEU A 223 7.59 -18.23 -4.84
N ILE A 224 8.84 -17.78 -4.98
CA ILE A 224 9.21 -16.60 -5.77
C ILE A 224 8.94 -16.85 -7.25
N ASP A 225 9.40 -17.98 -7.80
CA ASP A 225 9.22 -18.31 -9.23
C ASP A 225 7.73 -18.41 -9.60
N ASP A 226 6.94 -19.06 -8.74
CA ASP A 226 5.50 -19.20 -8.94
C ASP A 226 4.78 -17.85 -8.84
N TYR A 227 5.21 -16.96 -7.93
CA TYR A 227 4.69 -15.60 -7.87
C TYR A 227 5.02 -14.81 -9.12
N LEU A 228 6.26 -14.83 -9.58
CA LEU A 228 6.68 -14.10 -10.78
C LEU A 228 5.95 -14.62 -12.02
N ALA A 229 5.73 -15.92 -12.14
CA ALA A 229 4.97 -16.51 -13.25
C ALA A 229 3.52 -15.98 -13.33
N ALA A 230 2.86 -15.74 -12.19
CA ALA A 230 1.45 -15.29 -12.15
C ALA A 230 1.29 -13.76 -11.95
N ASN A 231 2.26 -13.11 -11.32
CA ASN A 231 2.14 -11.77 -10.73
C ASN A 231 3.39 -10.91 -10.93
N ALA A 232 4.13 -11.08 -12.04
CA ALA A 232 5.25 -10.23 -12.43
C ALA A 232 4.83 -8.78 -12.79
N SER A 233 4.26 -8.06 -11.83
CA SER A 233 3.81 -6.68 -11.99
C SER A 233 3.66 -6.01 -10.63
N ARG A 234 4.12 -4.76 -10.52
CA ARG A 234 3.89 -3.89 -9.35
C ARG A 234 2.41 -3.56 -9.13
N ASN A 235 1.58 -3.81 -10.14
CA ASN A 235 0.16 -3.45 -10.18
C ASN A 235 -0.73 -4.47 -9.46
N ARG A 236 -0.39 -4.79 -8.20
CA ARG A 236 -1.14 -5.70 -7.34
C ARG A 236 -1.58 -4.99 -6.07
N ALA A 237 -2.77 -5.34 -5.57
CA ALA A 237 -3.26 -4.85 -4.29
C ALA A 237 -2.35 -5.27 -3.12
N LEU A 238 -1.74 -6.46 -3.23
CA LEU A 238 -0.60 -6.89 -2.44
C LEU A 238 0.56 -7.18 -3.40
N ASP A 239 1.58 -6.34 -3.39
CA ASP A 239 2.78 -6.48 -4.20
C ASP A 239 3.90 -7.10 -3.37
N MET A 240 4.42 -8.24 -3.84
CA MET A 240 5.50 -8.98 -3.20
C MET A 240 6.87 -8.68 -3.82
N LEU A 241 6.93 -7.95 -4.95
CA LEU A 241 8.18 -7.67 -5.66
C LEU A 241 9.22 -6.97 -4.78
N PRO A 242 8.89 -5.98 -3.93
CA PRO A 242 9.88 -5.37 -3.02
C PRO A 242 10.52 -6.39 -2.08
N LEU A 243 9.73 -7.31 -1.52
CA LEU A 243 10.20 -8.37 -0.62
C LEU A 243 11.02 -9.41 -1.38
N PHE A 244 10.53 -9.88 -2.52
CA PHE A 244 11.23 -10.90 -3.30
C PHE A 244 12.52 -10.36 -3.93
N ALA A 245 12.59 -9.08 -4.29
CA ALA A 245 13.83 -8.45 -4.72
C ALA A 245 14.83 -8.31 -3.56
N TRP A 246 14.35 -8.14 -2.33
CA TRP A 246 15.21 -8.13 -1.14
C TRP A 246 15.77 -9.52 -0.80
N LEU A 247 14.98 -10.58 -1.04
CA LEU A 247 15.38 -11.96 -0.80
C LEU A 247 16.25 -12.55 -1.92
N ASP A 248 15.90 -12.29 -3.17
CA ASP A 248 16.56 -12.80 -4.37
C ASP A 248 16.36 -11.84 -5.55
N ALA A 249 17.18 -10.78 -5.59
CA ALA A 249 17.16 -9.81 -6.69
C ALA A 249 17.39 -10.46 -8.06
N GLY A 250 18.22 -11.51 -8.13
CA GLY A 250 18.55 -12.18 -9.40
C GLY A 250 17.34 -12.81 -10.07
N ARG A 251 16.44 -13.44 -9.30
CA ARG A 251 15.17 -13.98 -9.83
C ARG A 251 14.23 -12.89 -10.29
N VAL A 252 14.09 -11.82 -9.51
CA VAL A 252 13.18 -10.71 -9.84
C VAL A 252 13.67 -9.97 -11.08
N ASP A 253 14.95 -9.61 -11.15
CA ASP A 253 15.55 -8.87 -12.27
C ASP A 253 15.50 -9.65 -13.59
N ALA A 254 15.53 -10.99 -13.52
CA ALA A 254 15.41 -11.86 -14.70
C ALA A 254 14.01 -11.80 -15.36
N VAL A 255 12.98 -11.41 -14.60
CA VAL A 255 11.58 -11.35 -15.07
C VAL A 255 11.11 -9.90 -15.20
N ILE A 256 11.53 -9.03 -14.30
CA ILE A 256 11.13 -7.63 -14.18
C ILE A 256 12.30 -6.73 -14.55
N GLY A 257 12.21 -6.07 -15.71
CA GLY A 257 13.15 -5.00 -16.09
C GLY A 257 12.81 -3.62 -15.50
N ASP A 258 11.92 -3.55 -14.51
CA ASP A 258 11.44 -2.29 -13.93
C ASP A 258 12.35 -1.85 -12.77
N THR A 259 13.14 -0.80 -13.01
CA THR A 259 14.08 -0.22 -12.03
C THR A 259 13.41 0.42 -10.82
N LEU A 260 12.07 0.54 -10.82
CA LEU A 260 11.30 1.14 -9.74
C LEU A 260 10.97 0.14 -8.62
N VAL A 261 11.33 -1.14 -8.75
CA VAL A 261 11.23 -2.09 -7.64
C VAL A 261 12.33 -1.77 -6.61
N LYS A 262 11.95 -1.09 -5.53
CA LYS A 262 12.85 -0.78 -4.41
C LYS A 262 12.83 -1.95 -3.42
N ALA A 263 13.92 -2.73 -3.36
CA ALA A 263 14.03 -3.90 -2.49
C ALA A 263 13.95 -3.53 -1.00
N ARG A 264 13.05 -4.20 -0.26
CA ARG A 264 12.85 -4.03 1.19
C ARG A 264 12.10 -5.23 1.79
N PRO A 265 12.32 -5.58 3.08
CA PRO A 265 11.69 -6.74 3.71
C PRO A 265 10.23 -6.48 4.12
N THR A 266 9.41 -5.96 3.20
CA THR A 266 8.03 -5.53 3.48
C THR A 266 7.05 -6.07 2.47
N LEU A 267 5.85 -6.42 2.93
CA LEU A 267 4.67 -6.56 2.10
C LEU A 267 4.21 -5.17 1.65
N HIS A 268 4.00 -4.96 0.35
CA HIS A 268 3.54 -3.68 -0.18
C HIS A 268 2.03 -3.73 -0.46
N TYR A 269 1.25 -3.28 0.51
CA TYR A 269 -0.22 -3.29 0.48
C TYR A 269 -0.76 -1.93 0.01
N ARG A 270 -1.51 -1.94 -1.09
CA ARG A 270 -1.89 -0.74 -1.85
C ARG A 270 -3.40 -0.53 -1.98
N LEU A 271 -4.18 -1.38 -1.32
CA LEU A 271 -5.64 -1.40 -1.47
C LEU A 271 -6.36 -0.18 -0.86
N PRO A 272 -5.98 0.39 0.31
CA PRO A 272 -6.73 1.47 0.94
C PRO A 272 -6.76 2.77 0.13
N ASN A 273 -7.87 3.51 0.21
CA ASN A 273 -7.98 4.86 -0.33
C ASN A 273 -7.22 5.86 0.56
N CYS A 274 -6.67 6.91 -0.03
CA CYS A 274 -6.22 8.08 0.73
C CYS A 274 -7.34 9.13 0.74
N GLU A 275 -8.08 9.26 1.84
CA GLU A 275 -9.21 10.19 1.96
C GLU A 275 -8.87 11.38 2.86
N ILE A 276 -7.67 11.92 2.67
CA ILE A 276 -7.06 12.90 3.56
C ILE A 276 -7.94 14.13 3.83
N GLU A 277 -8.80 14.51 2.91
CA GLU A 277 -9.76 15.62 3.05
C GLU A 277 -10.91 15.34 4.03
N LYS A 278 -11.28 14.07 4.24
CA LYS A 278 -12.42 13.70 5.09
C LYS A 278 -12.11 14.05 6.55
N PRO A 279 -12.96 14.85 7.23
CA PRO A 279 -12.77 15.14 8.65
C PRO A 279 -12.69 13.86 9.48
N GLY A 280 -11.66 13.77 10.33
CA GLY A 280 -11.44 12.60 11.20
C GLY A 280 -10.84 11.38 10.50
N TRP A 281 -10.52 11.44 9.20
CA TRP A 281 -9.79 10.36 8.54
C TRP A 281 -8.36 10.25 9.08
N ASP A 282 -7.89 9.03 9.30
CA ASP A 282 -6.53 8.69 9.74
C ASP A 282 -6.16 7.27 9.31
N LEU A 283 -5.08 6.70 9.88
CA LEU A 283 -4.58 5.37 9.50
C LEU A 283 -5.35 4.22 10.15
N HIS A 284 -6.18 4.47 11.17
CA HIS A 284 -6.82 3.41 11.96
C HIS A 284 -7.73 2.50 11.13
N PRO A 285 -8.65 3.00 10.27
CA PRO A 285 -9.54 2.11 9.54
C PRO A 285 -8.77 1.16 8.62
N ALA A 286 -7.85 1.71 7.82
CA ALA A 286 -7.03 0.93 6.90
C ALA A 286 -6.15 -0.09 7.63
N TRP A 287 -5.56 0.30 8.76
CA TRP A 287 -4.76 -0.61 9.57
C TRP A 287 -5.61 -1.68 10.25
N ASN A 288 -6.80 -1.35 10.75
CA ASN A 288 -7.71 -2.32 11.36
C ASN A 288 -8.16 -3.39 10.35
N HIS A 289 -8.31 -3.03 9.08
CA HIS A 289 -8.58 -3.98 8.01
C HIS A 289 -7.38 -4.90 7.77
N TRP A 290 -6.17 -4.33 7.66
CA TRP A 290 -4.94 -5.12 7.51
C TRP A 290 -4.67 -6.02 8.73
N TRP A 291 -4.99 -5.57 9.94
CA TRP A 291 -4.81 -6.34 11.17
C TRP A 291 -5.55 -7.68 11.15
N VAL A 292 -6.66 -7.80 10.43
CA VAL A 292 -7.33 -9.10 10.21
C VAL A 292 -6.44 -10.06 9.42
N VAL A 293 -5.70 -9.58 8.43
CA VAL A 293 -4.73 -10.38 7.66
C VAL A 293 -3.58 -10.82 8.55
N GLU A 294 -3.07 -9.93 9.42
CA GLU A 294 -2.03 -10.26 10.40
C GLU A 294 -2.46 -11.39 11.34
N GLU A 295 -3.65 -11.29 11.93
CA GLU A 295 -4.14 -12.31 12.88
C GLU A 295 -4.48 -13.62 12.18
N LEU A 296 -5.06 -13.58 10.98
CA LEU A 296 -5.33 -14.80 10.23
C LEU A 296 -4.05 -15.50 9.78
N ALA A 297 -3.03 -14.75 9.32
CA ALA A 297 -1.73 -15.32 8.98
C ALA A 297 -0.99 -15.92 10.19
N ALA A 298 -1.28 -15.42 11.40
CA ALA A 298 -0.71 -15.95 12.64
C ALA A 298 -1.42 -17.22 13.16
N ASP A 299 -2.65 -17.50 12.71
CA ASP A 299 -3.44 -18.66 13.11
C ASP A 299 -3.52 -19.68 11.96
N ARG A 300 -2.52 -20.56 11.87
CA ARG A 300 -2.38 -21.54 10.77
C ARG A 300 -3.55 -22.53 10.68
N GLU A 301 -4.11 -22.95 11.81
CA GLU A 301 -5.23 -23.89 11.80
C GLU A 301 -6.46 -23.25 11.17
N ARG A 302 -6.78 -22.03 11.62
CA ARG A 302 -7.89 -21.27 11.07
C ARG A 302 -7.66 -20.85 9.63
N LEU A 303 -6.46 -20.40 9.28
CA LEU A 303 -6.10 -20.06 7.90
C LEU A 303 -6.28 -21.27 6.97
N GLY A 304 -5.87 -22.46 7.40
CA GLY A 304 -6.06 -23.70 6.65
C GLY A 304 -7.53 -24.01 6.39
N ALA A 305 -8.39 -23.89 7.42
CA ALA A 305 -9.83 -24.08 7.28
C ALA A 305 -10.47 -23.07 6.30
N VAL A 306 -10.12 -21.78 6.43
CA VAL A 306 -10.62 -20.72 5.53
C VAL A 306 -10.12 -20.93 4.10
N CYS A 307 -8.86 -21.35 3.90
CA CYS A 307 -8.33 -21.67 2.58
C CYS A 307 -9.06 -22.85 1.93
N ALA A 308 -9.39 -23.90 2.70
CA ALA A 308 -10.15 -25.04 2.21
C ALA A 308 -11.56 -24.61 1.75
N ASP A 309 -12.26 -23.82 2.56
CA ASP A 309 -13.57 -23.25 2.23
C ASP A 309 -13.51 -22.35 0.98
N TYR A 310 -12.44 -21.56 0.85
CA TYR A 310 -12.22 -20.70 -0.31
C TYR A 310 -12.01 -21.51 -1.58
N CYS A 311 -11.14 -22.52 -1.54
CA CYS A 311 -10.91 -23.44 -2.65
C CYS A 311 -12.21 -24.13 -3.09
N ALA A 312 -13.02 -24.61 -2.13
CA ALA A 312 -14.32 -25.21 -2.44
C ALA A 312 -15.29 -24.23 -3.13
N THR A 313 -15.22 -22.95 -2.77
CA THR A 313 -16.03 -21.88 -3.41
C THR A 313 -15.56 -21.61 -4.84
N LEU A 314 -14.25 -21.57 -5.08
CA LEU A 314 -13.68 -21.39 -6.42
C LEU A 314 -13.97 -22.59 -7.34
N ASP A 315 -13.96 -23.80 -6.79
CA ASP A 315 -14.18 -25.05 -7.53
C ASP A 315 -15.67 -25.33 -7.82
N ALA A 316 -16.59 -24.52 -7.28
CA ALA A 316 -18.03 -24.70 -7.51
C ALA A 316 -18.41 -24.44 -9.00
N PRO A 317 -19.38 -25.15 -9.59
CA PRO A 317 -19.72 -25.06 -11.02
C PRO A 317 -20.13 -23.66 -11.54
N LEU A 318 -20.48 -22.74 -10.64
CA LEU A 318 -20.80 -21.34 -10.95
C LEU A 318 -19.83 -20.35 -10.28
N GLY A 319 -18.77 -20.84 -9.61
CA GLY A 319 -17.91 -20.07 -8.72
C GLY A 319 -18.72 -19.41 -7.60
N ASP A 320 -18.49 -18.12 -7.38
CA ASP A 320 -19.26 -17.28 -6.46
C ASP A 320 -20.03 -16.15 -7.19
N PRO A 321 -21.14 -16.48 -7.87
CA PRO A 321 -21.86 -15.50 -8.68
C PRO A 321 -22.60 -14.45 -7.83
N PHE A 322 -22.67 -14.65 -6.51
CA PHE A 322 -23.40 -13.79 -5.58
C PHE A 322 -22.51 -13.09 -4.56
N GLY A 323 -21.18 -13.25 -4.64
CA GLY A 323 -20.26 -12.65 -3.66
C GLY A 323 -20.44 -13.19 -2.23
N ARG A 324 -20.90 -14.43 -2.08
CA ARG A 324 -21.15 -15.08 -0.79
C ARG A 324 -19.87 -15.41 -0.04
N TRP A 325 -18.74 -15.50 -0.74
CA TRP A 325 -17.45 -15.74 -0.10
C TRP A 325 -17.18 -14.71 0.99
N ARG A 326 -17.47 -13.43 0.73
CA ARG A 326 -17.36 -12.35 1.71
C ARG A 326 -18.12 -12.68 3.00
N GLU A 327 -19.40 -13.04 2.89
CA GLU A 327 -20.26 -13.32 4.06
C GLU A 327 -19.79 -14.56 4.83
N GLN A 328 -19.19 -15.53 4.14
CA GLN A 328 -18.56 -16.68 4.77
C GLN A 328 -17.28 -16.27 5.49
N PHE A 329 -16.40 -15.51 4.84
CA PHE A 329 -15.16 -15.00 5.42
C PHE A 329 -15.41 -14.13 6.66
N GLU A 330 -16.45 -13.29 6.64
CA GLU A 330 -16.84 -12.46 7.80
C GLU A 330 -17.14 -13.28 9.06
N ARG A 331 -17.70 -14.49 8.91
CA ARG A 331 -17.95 -15.40 10.04
C ARG A 331 -16.67 -16.03 10.57
N SER A 332 -15.62 -16.00 9.77
CA SER A 332 -14.29 -16.48 10.08
C SER A 332 -13.36 -15.36 10.55
N LEU A 333 -13.87 -14.17 10.92
CA LEU A 333 -13.09 -13.05 11.50
C LEU A 333 -12.75 -13.27 12.99
N PRO A 334 -11.65 -12.68 13.49
CA PRO A 334 -11.11 -12.96 14.83
C PRO A 334 -11.89 -12.29 15.96
#